data_AF-A0AAW5MF00-F1
#
_entry.id   AF-A0AAW5MF00-F1
#
_cell.length_a   1.000
_cell.length_b   1.000
_cell.length_c   1.000
_cell.angle_alpha   90.00
_cell.angle_beta   90.00
_cell.angle_gamma   90.00
#
_symmetry.space_group_name_H-M   'P 1'
#
loop_
_entity.id
_entity.type
_entity.pdbx_description
1 polymer ?
#
loop_
_entity_poly.entity_id
_entity_poly.type
_entity_poly.pdbx_seq_one_letter_code
_entity_poly.pdbx_strand_id
1 'polypeptide(L)'
;MRKMAGLAVMIGAALAAGCNSNNDSNTPEPSAKNVIFFLGDGMGLNTLTASRIYGVGEEGSLTIDTLPETAFIKTFSHDAQ
;
A
#
# COMPACT_ATOMS: atom_id res chain seq x y z
N MET A 1 -10.83 29.94 -29.56
CA MET A 1 -11.68 29.08 -30.41
C MET A 1 -10.83 28.54 -31.57
N ARG A 2 -11.07 27.28 -31.97
CA ARG A 2 -10.42 26.47 -33.05
C ARG A 2 -9.11 25.80 -32.61
N LYS A 3 -9.10 24.58 -32.03
CA LYS A 3 -9.43 23.23 -32.54
C LYS A 3 -8.59 22.78 -33.75
N MET A 4 -7.98 21.59 -33.62
CA MET A 4 -7.78 20.45 -34.56
C MET A 4 -6.38 19.84 -34.29
N ALA A 5 -6.21 18.72 -33.56
CA ALA A 5 -6.62 17.32 -33.79
C ALA A 5 -5.97 16.67 -35.02
N GLY A 6 -5.17 15.62 -34.78
CA GLY A 6 -4.83 14.55 -35.73
C GLY A 6 -3.33 14.28 -35.90
N LEU A 7 -2.84 13.08 -35.54
CA LEU A 7 -2.57 12.01 -36.53
C LEU A 7 -1.78 10.82 -35.93
N ALA A 8 -2.32 9.63 -36.22
CA ALA A 8 -1.70 8.31 -36.38
C ALA A 8 -1.23 7.48 -35.17
N VAL A 9 -2.12 6.56 -34.80
CA VAL A 9 -1.87 5.17 -34.38
C VAL A 9 -0.68 4.55 -35.14
N MET A 10 0.32 4.06 -34.41
CA MET A 10 1.31 3.08 -34.90
C MET A 10 1.17 1.78 -34.09
N ILE A 11 0.12 1.03 -34.42
CA ILE A 11 0.01 -0.40 -34.09
C ILE A 11 0.79 -1.15 -35.17
N GLY A 12 1.81 -1.91 -34.76
CA GLY A 12 2.31 -3.06 -35.51
C GLY A 12 3.72 -2.93 -36.09
N ALA A 13 4.72 -3.41 -35.34
CA ALA A 13 5.77 -4.31 -35.83
C ALA A 13 6.83 -4.57 -34.73
N ALA A 14 6.47 -5.34 -33.70
CA ALA A 14 7.45 -6.04 -32.86
C ALA A 14 6.81 -7.29 -32.21
N LEU A 15 6.19 -8.15 -33.03
CA LEU A 15 5.66 -9.46 -32.63
C LEU A 15 6.58 -10.62 -33.07
N ALA A 16 7.90 -10.47 -33.00
CA ALA A 16 8.82 -11.55 -33.41
C ALA A 16 10.18 -11.59 -32.68
N ALA A 17 10.24 -11.17 -31.42
CA ALA A 17 11.31 -11.61 -30.54
C ALA A 17 10.69 -12.57 -29.52
N GLY A 18 10.76 -13.87 -29.82
CA GLY A 18 10.42 -14.92 -28.87
C GLY A 18 11.38 -14.85 -27.68
N CYS A 19 10.93 -14.23 -26.59
CA CYS A 19 11.59 -14.35 -25.31
C CYS A 19 11.16 -15.69 -24.70
N ASN A 20 11.95 -16.73 -24.97
CA ASN A 20 11.92 -17.94 -24.16
C ASN A 20 12.59 -17.62 -22.81
N SER A 21 11.91 -16.82 -21.99
CA SER A 21 12.36 -16.52 -20.64
C SER A 21 11.98 -17.70 -19.75
N ASN A 22 12.93 -18.60 -19.55
CA ASN A 22 12.93 -19.45 -18.37
C ASN A 22 13.07 -18.52 -17.16
N ASN A 23 11.94 -18.04 -16.66
CA ASN A 23 11.86 -17.24 -15.44
C ASN A 23 12.03 -18.17 -14.23
N ASP A 24 13.23 -18.74 -14.08
CA ASP A 24 13.73 -19.09 -12.75
C ASP A 24 14.20 -17.78 -12.08
N SER A 25 13.23 -16.91 -11.79
CA SER A 25 13.43 -15.76 -10.92
C SER A 25 13.48 -16.25 -9.47
N ASN A 26 14.52 -17.03 -9.15
CA ASN A 26 14.96 -17.21 -7.77
C ASN A 26 15.80 -15.99 -7.37
N THR A 27 15.28 -14.79 -7.65
CA THR A 27 15.71 -13.57 -6.96
C THR A 27 15.07 -13.66 -5.59
N PRO A 28 15.83 -13.86 -4.51
CA PRO A 28 15.26 -13.90 -3.18
C PRO A 28 14.54 -12.57 -2.96
N GLU A 29 13.22 -12.64 -2.79
CA GLU A 29 12.42 -11.49 -2.36
C GLU A 29 13.12 -10.85 -1.16
N PRO A 30 13.27 -9.53 -1.13
CA PRO A 30 13.97 -8.85 -0.06
C PRO A 30 13.32 -9.20 1.29
N SER A 31 14.01 -10.04 2.06
CA SER A 31 13.53 -10.50 3.36
C SER A 31 13.87 -9.48 4.43
N ALA A 32 12.91 -9.17 5.29
CA ALA A 32 13.11 -8.24 6.39
C ALA A 32 14.06 -8.85 7.43
N LYS A 33 15.21 -8.20 7.67
CA LYS A 33 16.20 -8.63 8.67
C LYS A 33 15.72 -8.43 10.11
N ASN A 34 14.90 -7.40 10.36
CA ASN A 34 14.42 -7.03 11.69
C ASN A 34 12.93 -6.68 11.63
N VAL A 35 12.22 -6.97 12.72
CA VAL A 35 10.81 -6.59 12.91
C VAL A 35 10.69 -5.82 14.22
N ILE A 36 10.16 -4.59 14.15
CA ILE A 36 9.75 -3.82 15.32
C ILE A 36 8.23 -3.79 15.30
N PHE A 37 7.60 -4.35 16.33
CA PHE A 37 6.15 -4.47 16.43
C PHE A 37 5.62 -3.59 17.55
N PHE A 38 4.76 -2.63 17.19
CA PHE A 38 4.05 -1.78 18.14
C PHE A 38 2.63 -2.30 18.31
N LEU A 39 2.27 -2.70 19.53
CA LEU A 39 0.93 -3.14 19.89
C LEU A 39 0.27 -2.08 20.76
N GLY A 40 -0.68 -1.35 20.19
CA GLY A 40 -1.57 -0.48 20.98
C GLY A 40 -2.73 -1.30 21.52
N ASP A 41 -2.64 -1.74 22.77
CA ASP A 41 -3.74 -2.47 23.42
C ASP A 41 -5.00 -1.60 23.51
N GLY A 42 -6.15 -2.15 23.09
CA GLY A 42 -7.40 -1.40 22.99
C GLY A 42 -7.42 -0.23 21.98
N MET A 43 -6.41 -0.11 21.11
CA MET A 43 -6.31 1.00 20.15
C MET A 43 -7.13 0.74 18.88
N GLY A 44 -8.45 0.93 18.99
CA GLY A 44 -9.34 0.98 17.84
C GLY A 44 -9.28 2.32 17.09
N LEU A 45 -10.06 2.43 16.00
CA LEU A 45 -10.13 3.64 15.18
C LEU A 45 -10.56 4.88 15.99
N ASN A 46 -11.49 4.73 16.92
CA ASN A 46 -11.96 5.85 17.74
C ASN A 46 -10.86 6.35 18.68
N THR A 47 -10.11 5.43 19.29
CA THR A 47 -8.98 5.75 20.17
C THR A 47 -7.85 6.43 19.40
N LEU A 48 -7.58 5.98 18.17
CA LEU A 48 -6.61 6.60 17.27
C LEU A 48 -7.00 8.05 16.94
N THR A 49 -8.26 8.28 16.52
CA THR A 49 -8.77 9.63 16.21
C THR A 49 -8.74 10.55 17.44
N ALA A 50 -9.18 10.06 18.60
CA ALA A 50 -9.12 10.84 19.84
C ALA A 50 -7.68 11.24 20.19
N SER A 51 -6.73 10.31 20.02
CA SER A 51 -5.30 10.57 20.26
C SER A 51 -4.74 11.60 19.30
N ARG A 52 -5.14 11.57 18.03
CA ARG A 52 -4.76 12.56 17.02
C ARG A 52 -5.26 13.96 17.38
N ILE A 53 -6.56 14.09 17.62
CA ILE A 53 -7.18 15.39 17.99
C ILE A 53 -6.52 15.96 19.24
N TYR A 54 -6.26 15.11 20.24
CA TYR A 54 -5.62 15.54 21.49
C TYR A 54 -4.15 15.95 21.31
N GLY A 55 -3.36 15.16 20.57
CA GLY A 55 -1.91 15.33 20.50
C GLY A 55 -1.44 16.34 19.44
N VAL A 56 -2.09 16.36 18.27
CA VAL A 56 -1.65 17.13 17.09
C VAL A 56 -2.76 17.99 16.47
N GLY A 57 -3.97 17.95 17.03
CA GLY A 57 -5.15 18.64 16.48
C GLY A 57 -5.88 17.84 15.41
N GLU A 58 -7.04 18.34 14.97
CA GLU A 58 -7.94 17.65 14.03
C GLU A 58 -7.31 17.43 12.65
N GLU A 59 -6.62 18.45 12.13
CA GLU A 59 -5.90 18.42 10.84
C GLU A 59 -4.48 17.83 10.97
N GLY A 60 -4.04 17.51 12.18
CA GLY A 60 -2.73 16.94 12.45
C GLY A 60 -2.63 15.46 12.07
N SER A 61 -1.40 14.94 12.04
CA SER A 61 -1.15 13.52 11.76
C SER A 61 -0.22 12.93 12.82
N LEU A 62 -0.57 11.75 13.35
CA LEU A 62 0.32 11.02 14.26
C LEU A 62 1.45 10.35 13.47
N THR A 63 2.58 10.05 14.10
CA THR A 63 3.68 9.34 13.41
C THR A 63 3.22 8.00 12.83
N ILE A 64 2.31 7.29 13.49
CA ILE A 64 1.75 6.03 12.99
C ILE A 64 0.91 6.21 11.71
N ASP A 65 0.27 7.37 11.54
CA ASP A 65 -0.53 7.70 10.34
C ASP A 65 0.36 7.94 9.11
N THR A 66 1.66 8.17 9.30
CA THR A 66 2.63 8.41 8.21
C THR A 66 3.21 7.13 7.62
N LEU A 67 2.88 5.96 8.19
CA LEU A 67 3.30 4.67 7.63
C LEU A 67 2.65 4.47 6.25
N PRO A 68 3.39 3.91 5.27
CA PRO A 68 2.94 3.89 3.87
C PRO A 68 1.77 2.95 3.61
N GLU A 69 1.60 1.92 4.45
CA GLU A 69 0.60 0.88 4.27
C GLU A 69 -0.38 0.87 5.44
N THR A 70 -1.67 0.66 5.12
CA THR A 70 -2.72 0.50 6.13
C THR A 70 -3.62 -0.68 5.78
N ALA A 71 -4.16 -1.34 6.79
CA ALA A 71 -5.05 -2.48 6.60
C ALA A 71 -6.06 -2.59 7.74
N PHE A 72 -7.21 -3.19 7.45
CA PHE A 72 -8.18 -3.61 8.46
C PHE A 72 -8.03 -5.10 8.75
N ILE A 73 -8.05 -5.45 10.04
CA ILE A 73 -7.90 -6.83 10.51
C ILE A 73 -9.16 -7.21 11.29
N LYS A 74 -9.65 -8.43 11.08
CA LYS A 74 -10.74 -9.00 11.88
C LYS A 74 -10.15 -9.58 13.16
N THR A 75 -10.71 -9.23 14.32
CA THR A 75 -10.13 -9.54 15.63
C THR A 75 -10.90 -10.61 16.42
N PHE A 76 -11.89 -11.27 15.82
CA PHE A 76 -12.62 -12.34 16.51
C PHE A 76 -11.68 -13.49 16.83
N SER A 77 -11.90 -14.11 17.99
CA SER A 77 -11.18 -15.30 18.43
C SER A 77 -12.00 -16.56 18.16
N HIS A 78 -11.48 -17.72 18.56
CA HIS A 78 -12.22 -18.98 18.45
C HIS A 78 -13.45 -19.02 19.37
N ASP A 79 -13.42 -18.29 20.48
CA ASP A 79 -14.38 -18.34 21.58
C ASP A 79 -15.14 -17.03 21.85
N ALA A 80 -14.73 -15.93 21.21
CA ALA A 80 -15.34 -14.61 21.37
C ALA A 80 -15.34 -13.80 20.06
N GLN A 81 -16.20 -12.79 20.01
CA GLN A 81 -16.27 -11.82 18.90
C GLN A 81 -15.26 -10.69 19.06
#